data_AF-A0A934ANF9-F1
#
_entry.id   AF-A0A934ANF9-F1
#
_cell.length_a   1.000
_cell.length_b   1.000
_cell.length_c   1.000
_cell.angle_alpha   90.00
_cell.angle_beta   90.00
_cell.angle_gamma   90.00
#
_symmetry.space_group_name_H-M   'P 1'
#
loop_
_entity.id
_entity.type
_entity.pdbx_description
1 polymer ?
#
loop_
_entity_poly.entity_id
_entity_poly.type
_entity_poly.pdbx_seq_one_letter_code
_entity_poly.pdbx_strand_id
1 'polypeptide(L)'
;RTRKFSYPHYLLRRFARIFPMYCVAIVAFWWLGGNNYYQNMFGVSSRDIFDLFAHLTFLNLWDVRYQASVIGVEWTVPIEMWTYLIIPPLFFFLARIDSLWKWIVFFVALALSLLDPRWHQEWLGAHWAIETYLYCFIGGIIAYSYLDRINLSAKIADSLVVAILIGALFPPGGGRVLELWYTVLVMALILVLSQARYMRPLFENRPVALIGNISFSFYLLHFPILHYLTEQHFSDQMIMLIGMFSTTSIAYLCHILIEKPALKMTGKRYSYDP
;
A
#
# COMPACT_ATOMS: atom_id res chain seq x y z
N ARG A 1 0.57 10.19 -30.22
CA ARG A 1 -0.83 10.43 -29.78
C ARG A 1 -0.89 10.28 -28.26
N THR A 2 -0.87 11.38 -27.52
CA THR A 2 -1.09 11.38 -26.07
C THR A 2 -2.52 10.89 -25.80
N ARG A 3 -2.65 9.68 -25.24
CA ARG A 3 -3.98 9.15 -24.90
C ARG A 3 -4.58 10.02 -23.80
N LYS A 4 -5.81 10.50 -23.99
CA LYS A 4 -6.56 11.20 -22.95
C LYS A 4 -6.71 10.27 -21.73
N PHE A 5 -6.52 10.80 -20.53
CA PHE A 5 -6.78 10.10 -19.29
C PHE A 5 -8.25 9.67 -19.24
N SER A 6 -8.51 8.43 -18.85
CA SER A 6 -9.86 7.89 -18.70
C SER A 6 -10.01 7.36 -17.29
N TYR A 7 -10.82 8.05 -16.49
CA TYR A 7 -11.02 7.71 -15.08
C TYR A 7 -11.64 6.30 -14.88
N PRO A 8 -12.67 5.87 -15.64
CA PRO A 8 -13.19 4.50 -15.53
C PRO A 8 -12.13 3.43 -15.86
N HIS A 9 -11.30 3.66 -16.88
CA HIS A 9 -10.21 2.76 -17.27
C HIS A 9 -9.07 2.71 -16.22
N TYR A 10 -8.85 3.80 -15.49
CA TYR A 10 -7.93 3.82 -14.36
C TYR A 10 -8.47 2.95 -13.22
N LEU A 11 -9.73 3.17 -12.81
CA LEU A 11 -10.36 2.41 -11.72
C LEU A 11 -10.46 0.93 -12.05
N LEU A 12 -10.94 0.57 -13.24
CA LEU A 12 -11.08 -0.83 -13.66
C LEU A 12 -9.75 -1.59 -13.56
N ARG A 13 -8.63 -0.96 -13.94
CA ARG A 13 -7.31 -1.60 -13.85
C ARG A 13 -6.81 -1.76 -12.42
N ARG A 14 -7.07 -0.79 -11.54
CA ARG A 14 -6.70 -0.88 -10.13
C ARG A 14 -7.55 -1.94 -9.42
N PHE A 15 -8.85 -1.94 -9.67
CA PHE A 15 -9.78 -2.94 -9.19
C PHE A 15 -9.38 -4.35 -9.64
N ALA A 16 -9.13 -4.56 -10.95
CA ALA A 16 -8.73 -5.86 -11.48
C ALA A 16 -7.36 -6.36 -10.98
N ARG A 17 -6.49 -5.47 -10.49
CA ARG A 17 -5.22 -5.85 -9.86
C ARG A 17 -5.43 -6.44 -8.47
N ILE A 18 -6.33 -5.85 -7.69
CA ILE A 18 -6.44 -6.07 -6.24
C ILE A 18 -7.61 -7.01 -5.92
N PHE A 19 -8.80 -6.68 -6.43
CA PHE A 19 -10.05 -7.30 -6.02
C PHE A 19 -10.07 -8.83 -6.18
N PRO A 20 -9.61 -9.43 -7.31
CA PRO A 20 -9.73 -10.88 -7.48
C PRO A 20 -8.94 -11.67 -6.43
N MET A 21 -7.68 -11.30 -6.21
CA MET A 21 -6.85 -11.98 -5.21
C MET A 21 -7.31 -11.63 -3.78
N TYR A 22 -7.77 -10.40 -3.55
CA TYR A 22 -8.40 -10.04 -2.28
C TYR A 22 -9.61 -10.93 -1.95
N CYS A 23 -10.55 -11.11 -2.89
CA CYS A 23 -11.70 -11.96 -2.70
C CYS A 23 -11.32 -13.40 -2.41
N VAL A 24 -10.36 -13.96 -3.15
CA VAL A 24 -9.88 -15.33 -2.93
C VAL A 24 -9.30 -15.46 -1.51
N ALA A 25 -8.44 -14.53 -1.10
CA ALA A 25 -7.86 -14.56 0.24
C ALA A 25 -8.93 -14.42 1.33
N ILE A 26 -9.80 -13.40 1.23
CA ILE A 26 -10.86 -13.15 2.21
C ILE A 26 -11.79 -14.36 2.34
N VAL A 27 -12.29 -14.91 1.23
CA VAL A 27 -13.20 -16.06 1.27
C VAL A 27 -12.50 -17.28 1.87
N ALA A 28 -11.25 -17.55 1.48
CA ALA A 28 -10.49 -18.67 2.01
C ALA A 28 -10.25 -18.55 3.52
N PHE A 29 -9.76 -17.40 3.99
CA PHE A 29 -9.43 -17.21 5.40
C PHE A 29 -10.67 -17.04 6.28
N TRP A 30 -11.72 -16.39 5.78
CA TRP A 30 -13.00 -16.34 6.45
C TRP A 30 -13.57 -17.75 6.67
N TRP A 31 -13.49 -18.63 5.66
CA TRP A 31 -13.91 -20.02 5.78
C TRP A 31 -13.11 -20.79 6.85
N LEU A 32 -11.80 -20.54 6.91
CA LEU A 32 -10.90 -21.13 7.91
C LEU A 32 -11.11 -20.61 9.33
N GLY A 33 -11.95 -19.59 9.53
CA GLY A 33 -12.30 -19.04 10.84
C GLY A 33 -11.92 -17.57 11.04
N GLY A 34 -11.14 -16.99 10.12
CA GLY A 34 -10.68 -15.61 10.18
C GLY A 34 -9.61 -15.37 11.25
N ASN A 35 -9.48 -14.11 11.69
CA ASN A 35 -8.48 -13.70 12.67
C ASN A 35 -9.07 -13.69 14.08
N ASN A 36 -8.79 -14.75 14.85
CA ASN A 36 -9.30 -14.91 16.21
C ASN A 36 -8.92 -13.75 17.15
N TYR A 37 -7.77 -13.12 16.97
CA TYR A 37 -7.32 -12.03 17.84
C TYR A 37 -8.25 -10.82 17.72
N TYR A 38 -8.46 -10.32 16.50
CA TYR A 38 -9.32 -9.16 16.28
C TYR A 38 -10.81 -9.49 16.49
N GLN A 39 -11.24 -10.69 16.12
CA GLN A 39 -12.60 -11.15 16.39
C GLN A 39 -12.93 -11.14 17.89
N ASN A 40 -12.05 -11.71 18.73
CA ASN A 40 -12.23 -11.72 20.17
C ASN A 40 -12.16 -10.31 20.77
N MET A 41 -11.25 -9.47 20.28
CA MET A 41 -11.11 -8.08 20.73
C MET A 41 -12.38 -7.25 20.52
N PHE A 42 -13.07 -7.46 19.39
CA PHE A 42 -14.24 -6.69 18.99
C PHE A 42 -15.58 -7.43 19.14
N GLY A 43 -15.57 -8.64 19.67
CA GLY A 43 -16.78 -9.46 19.86
C GLY A 43 -17.44 -9.89 18.54
N VAL A 44 -16.66 -10.05 17.47
CA VAL A 44 -17.14 -10.53 16.17
C VAL A 44 -17.16 -12.05 16.20
N SER A 45 -18.28 -12.64 15.80
CA SER A 45 -18.39 -14.10 15.70
C SER A 45 -17.55 -14.62 14.54
N SER A 46 -16.88 -15.76 14.72
CA SER A 46 -16.22 -16.43 13.61
C SER A 46 -17.25 -16.78 12.54
N ARG A 47 -16.91 -16.49 11.28
CA ARG A 47 -17.79 -16.69 10.11
C ARG A 47 -19.10 -15.88 10.15
N ASP A 48 -19.07 -14.66 10.67
CA ASP A 48 -20.15 -13.70 10.47
C ASP A 48 -20.32 -13.42 8.95
N ILE A 49 -21.53 -13.62 8.41
CA ILE A 49 -21.82 -13.37 6.99
C ILE A 49 -21.75 -11.87 6.68
N PHE A 50 -22.10 -11.02 7.64
CA PHE A 50 -21.99 -9.58 7.47
C PHE A 50 -20.53 -9.14 7.36
N ASP A 51 -19.63 -9.77 8.13
CA ASP A 51 -18.18 -9.55 8.03
C ASP A 51 -17.67 -9.86 6.60
N LEU A 52 -18.01 -11.03 6.07
CA LEU A 52 -17.67 -11.41 4.70
C LEU A 52 -18.23 -10.41 3.68
N PHE A 53 -19.50 -10.03 3.82
CA PHE A 53 -20.13 -9.04 2.96
C PHE A 53 -19.38 -7.70 3.01
N ALA A 54 -19.09 -7.20 4.22
CA ALA A 54 -18.40 -5.94 4.43
C ALA A 54 -17.02 -5.92 3.77
N HIS A 55 -16.26 -7.02 3.86
CA HIS A 55 -14.98 -7.15 3.16
C HIS A 55 -15.15 -7.16 1.63
N LEU A 56 -16.06 -7.97 1.09
CA LEU A 56 -16.26 -8.07 -0.36
C LEU A 56 -16.77 -6.76 -1.00
N THR A 57 -17.38 -5.88 -0.21
CA THR A 57 -17.81 -4.55 -0.66
C THR A 57 -16.89 -3.41 -0.22
N PHE A 58 -15.77 -3.71 0.46
CA PHE A 58 -14.88 -2.72 1.10
C PHE A 58 -15.58 -1.75 2.07
N LEU A 59 -16.73 -2.17 2.63
CA LEU A 59 -17.46 -1.44 3.66
C LEU A 59 -16.87 -1.68 5.05
N ASN A 60 -16.05 -2.73 5.20
CA ASN A 60 -15.31 -3.02 6.41
C ASN A 60 -14.40 -1.84 6.84
N LEU A 61 -14.05 -0.92 5.93
CA LEU A 61 -13.36 0.34 6.29
C LEU A 61 -14.11 1.17 7.32
N TRP A 62 -15.44 1.14 7.33
CA TRP A 62 -16.24 2.06 8.13
C TRP A 62 -16.62 1.49 9.49
N ASP A 63 -16.20 0.26 9.78
CA ASP A 63 -16.50 -0.44 11.01
C ASP A 63 -15.24 -1.10 11.56
N VAL A 64 -14.72 -0.54 12.65
CA VAL A 64 -13.49 -1.00 13.31
C VAL A 64 -13.49 -2.49 13.63
N ARG A 65 -14.68 -3.07 13.85
CA ARG A 65 -14.83 -4.49 14.18
C ARG A 65 -14.41 -5.40 13.03
N TYR A 66 -14.59 -4.94 11.79
CA TYR A 66 -14.38 -5.71 10.57
C TYR A 66 -13.14 -5.28 9.78
N GLN A 67 -12.39 -4.26 10.24
CA GLN A 67 -11.25 -3.75 9.47
C GLN A 67 -10.14 -4.80 9.28
N ALA A 68 -9.91 -5.66 10.29
CA ALA A 68 -8.85 -6.68 10.29
C ALA A 68 -9.32 -8.07 10.82
N SER A 69 -10.62 -8.36 10.75
CA SER A 69 -11.28 -9.54 11.34
C SER A 69 -10.97 -10.86 10.65
N VAL A 70 -10.39 -10.87 9.45
CA VAL A 70 -10.20 -12.08 8.63
C VAL A 70 -8.74 -12.49 8.52
N ILE A 71 -7.83 -11.60 8.14
CA ILE A 71 -6.39 -11.92 7.93
C ILE A 71 -5.53 -11.25 9.01
N GLY A 72 -5.91 -10.06 9.47
CA GLY A 72 -5.16 -9.19 10.39
C GLY A 72 -4.39 -8.06 9.71
N VAL A 73 -4.18 -8.12 8.39
CA VAL A 73 -3.42 -7.13 7.60
C VAL A 73 -4.25 -6.51 6.47
N GLU A 74 -5.42 -7.05 6.17
CA GLU A 74 -6.30 -6.63 5.10
C GLU A 74 -6.87 -5.21 5.24
N TRP A 75 -6.74 -4.58 6.41
CA TRP A 75 -7.27 -3.25 6.72
C TRP A 75 -6.75 -2.14 5.79
N THR A 76 -5.56 -2.31 5.19
CA THR A 76 -5.02 -1.34 4.23
C THR A 76 -5.70 -1.39 2.86
N VAL A 77 -6.25 -2.55 2.47
CA VAL A 77 -6.82 -2.76 1.14
C VAL A 77 -8.05 -1.87 0.88
N PRO A 78 -9.05 -1.79 1.77
CA PRO A 78 -10.15 -0.88 1.54
C PRO A 78 -9.68 0.59 1.54
N ILE A 79 -8.70 0.97 2.39
CA ILE A 79 -8.10 2.32 2.34
C ILE A 79 -7.55 2.59 0.93
N GLU A 80 -6.78 1.67 0.35
CA GLU A 80 -6.23 1.79 -1.00
C GLU A 80 -7.33 1.93 -2.06
N MET A 81 -8.39 1.11 -1.99
CA MET A 81 -9.50 1.12 -2.94
C MET A 81 -10.31 2.43 -2.90
N TRP A 82 -10.65 2.90 -1.70
CA TRP A 82 -11.31 4.19 -1.51
C TRP A 82 -10.40 5.35 -1.92
N THR A 83 -9.10 5.25 -1.66
CA THR A 83 -8.13 6.26 -2.10
C THR A 83 -8.05 6.33 -3.62
N TYR A 84 -8.12 5.21 -4.35
CA TYR A 84 -8.17 5.25 -5.82
C TYR A 84 -9.38 6.01 -6.39
N LEU A 85 -10.48 6.10 -5.65
CA LEU A 85 -11.62 6.92 -6.02
C LEU A 85 -11.36 8.42 -5.77
N ILE A 86 -10.55 8.75 -4.77
CA ILE A 86 -10.29 10.12 -4.34
C ILE A 86 -9.11 10.75 -5.12
N ILE A 87 -8.09 9.96 -5.46
CA ILE A 87 -6.82 10.48 -6.00
C ILE A 87 -6.97 11.19 -7.34
N PRO A 88 -7.65 10.66 -8.38
CA PRO A 88 -7.70 11.36 -9.65
C PRO A 88 -8.41 12.72 -9.59
N PRO A 89 -9.58 12.87 -8.92
CA PRO A 89 -10.16 14.19 -8.64
C PRO A 89 -9.23 15.10 -7.83
N LEU A 90 -8.61 14.57 -6.76
CA LEU A 90 -7.70 15.34 -5.90
C LEU A 90 -6.49 15.84 -6.70
N PHE A 91 -5.87 14.97 -7.49
CA PHE A 91 -4.76 15.31 -8.38
C PHE A 91 -5.16 16.41 -9.37
N PHE A 92 -6.33 16.28 -10.01
CA PHE A 92 -6.81 17.26 -10.98
C PHE A 92 -7.07 18.63 -10.36
N PHE A 93 -7.60 18.66 -9.13
CA PHE A 93 -7.78 19.90 -8.37
C PHE A 93 -6.42 20.49 -7.96
N LEU A 94 -5.56 19.70 -7.32
CA LEU A 94 -4.25 20.15 -6.85
C LEU A 94 -3.35 20.61 -8.00
N ALA A 95 -3.43 19.98 -9.18
CA ALA A 95 -2.63 20.37 -10.34
C ALA A 95 -2.93 21.80 -10.83
N ARG A 96 -4.07 22.40 -10.46
CA ARG A 96 -4.55 23.70 -10.94
C ARG A 96 -4.36 24.85 -9.96
N ILE A 97 -4.04 24.55 -8.71
CA ILE A 97 -3.83 25.56 -7.67
C ILE A 97 -2.34 25.91 -7.56
N ASP A 98 -2.07 27.10 -7.03
CA ASP A 98 -0.71 27.56 -6.81
C ASP A 98 0.05 26.70 -5.79
N SER A 99 1.38 26.78 -5.89
CA SER A 99 2.32 26.07 -5.02
C SER A 99 2.01 26.24 -3.53
N LEU A 100 1.68 27.46 -3.08
CA LEU A 100 1.37 27.74 -1.67
C LEU A 100 0.18 26.91 -1.19
N TRP A 101 -0.90 26.88 -1.98
CA TRP A 101 -2.12 26.18 -1.61
C TRP A 101 -1.95 24.66 -1.57
N LYS A 102 -1.09 24.08 -2.42
CA LYS A 102 -0.73 22.65 -2.32
C LYS A 102 -0.14 22.30 -0.96
N TRP A 103 0.80 23.12 -0.49
CA TRP A 103 1.43 22.92 0.82
C TRP A 103 0.46 23.16 1.96
N ILE A 104 -0.43 24.16 1.86
CA ILE A 104 -1.50 24.36 2.85
C ILE A 104 -2.37 23.09 2.95
N VAL A 105 -2.81 22.52 1.83
CA VAL A 105 -3.60 21.28 1.83
C VAL A 105 -2.83 20.11 2.45
N PHE A 106 -1.53 19.97 2.15
CA PHE A 106 -0.67 18.97 2.76
C PHE A 106 -0.57 19.12 4.28
N PHE A 107 -0.27 20.32 4.77
CA PHE A 107 -0.13 20.58 6.20
C PHE A 107 -1.46 20.47 6.94
N VAL A 108 -2.59 20.82 6.31
CA VAL A 108 -3.92 20.57 6.88
C VAL A 108 -4.19 19.08 6.99
N ALA A 109 -3.93 18.28 5.94
CA ALA A 109 -4.09 16.83 6.01
C ALA A 109 -3.17 16.19 7.07
N LEU A 110 -1.93 16.66 7.17
CA LEU A 110 -0.99 16.23 8.20
C LEU A 110 -1.49 16.61 9.59
N ALA A 111 -1.96 17.84 9.79
CA ALA A 111 -2.50 18.29 11.07
C ALA A 111 -3.73 17.47 11.47
N LEU A 112 -4.65 17.18 10.55
CA LEU A 112 -5.80 16.31 10.81
C LEU A 112 -5.37 14.90 11.23
N SER A 113 -4.33 14.34 10.59
CA SER A 113 -3.78 13.05 10.99
C SER A 113 -3.08 13.07 12.36
N LEU A 114 -2.47 14.19 12.75
CA LEU A 114 -1.73 14.32 14.02
C LEU A 114 -2.64 14.69 15.20
N LEU A 115 -3.72 15.44 14.96
CA LEU A 115 -4.65 15.92 15.97
C LEU A 115 -5.82 14.98 16.23
N ASP A 116 -5.90 13.86 15.52
CA ASP A 116 -6.98 12.90 15.70
C ASP A 116 -6.92 12.30 17.13
N PRO A 117 -7.92 12.54 17.98
CA PRO A 117 -7.90 12.15 19.38
C PRO A 117 -7.87 10.63 19.58
N ARG A 118 -8.23 9.84 18.55
CA ARG A 118 -8.17 8.38 18.58
C ARG A 118 -6.72 7.88 18.74
N TRP A 119 -5.72 8.70 18.41
CA TRP A 119 -4.30 8.41 18.63
C TRP A 119 -3.90 8.31 20.10
N HIS A 120 -4.45 9.18 20.94
CA HIS A 120 -4.11 9.20 22.37
C HIS A 120 -4.70 8.01 23.14
N GLN A 121 -5.64 7.30 22.52
CA GLN A 121 -6.30 6.13 23.11
C GLN A 121 -5.74 4.81 22.61
N GLU A 122 -4.60 4.83 21.89
CA GLU A 122 -4.02 3.66 21.20
C GLU A 122 -5.06 2.89 20.36
N TRP A 123 -6.05 3.62 19.83
CA TRP A 123 -7.21 3.00 19.23
C TRP A 123 -6.82 2.48 17.85
N LEU A 124 -6.89 1.16 17.65
CA LEU A 124 -6.57 0.49 16.38
C LEU A 124 -7.29 1.14 15.19
N GLY A 125 -8.56 1.53 15.37
CA GLY A 125 -9.33 2.17 14.32
C GLY A 125 -8.81 3.55 13.90
N ALA A 126 -7.94 4.21 14.67
CA ALA A 126 -7.24 5.43 14.25
C ALA A 126 -6.23 5.10 13.13
N HIS A 127 -5.49 4.00 13.31
CA HIS A 127 -4.52 3.51 12.32
C HIS A 127 -5.21 3.01 11.06
N TRP A 128 -6.46 2.58 11.15
CA TRP A 128 -7.19 1.99 10.03
C TRP A 128 -8.06 2.99 9.27
N ALA A 129 -8.01 4.27 9.64
CA ALA A 129 -8.78 5.33 9.01
C ALA A 129 -8.09 5.88 7.75
N ILE A 130 -8.86 6.34 6.78
CA ILE A 130 -8.31 6.85 5.51
C ILE A 130 -7.64 8.22 5.68
N GLU A 131 -8.22 9.09 6.52
CA GLU A 131 -7.74 10.43 6.85
C GLU A 131 -6.31 10.42 7.42
N THR A 132 -5.97 9.33 8.11
CA THR A 132 -4.64 9.06 8.65
C THR A 132 -3.55 9.03 7.59
N TYR A 133 -3.86 8.69 6.35
CA TYR A 133 -2.83 8.53 5.30
C TYR A 133 -2.99 9.51 4.14
N LEU A 134 -4.00 10.39 4.16
CA LEU A 134 -4.22 11.36 3.08
C LEU A 134 -3.00 12.24 2.81
N TYR A 135 -2.27 12.64 3.86
CA TYR A 135 -1.06 13.46 3.72
C TYR A 135 0.02 12.74 2.91
N CYS A 136 0.16 11.41 3.02
CA CYS A 136 1.11 10.62 2.24
C CYS A 136 0.82 10.72 0.74
N PHE A 137 -0.45 10.59 0.36
CA PHE A 137 -0.87 10.68 -1.03
C PHE A 137 -0.75 12.10 -1.59
N ILE A 138 -1.14 13.11 -0.81
CA ILE A 138 -0.95 14.53 -1.19
C ILE A 138 0.54 14.82 -1.36
N GLY A 139 1.39 14.32 -0.47
CA GLY A 139 2.83 14.41 -0.56
C GLY A 139 3.37 13.84 -1.87
N GLY A 140 2.88 12.67 -2.29
CA GLY A 140 3.20 12.08 -3.59
C GLY A 140 2.76 12.94 -4.79
N ILE A 141 1.56 13.52 -4.74
CA ILE A 141 1.05 14.45 -5.78
C ILE A 141 1.91 15.71 -5.86
N ILE A 142 2.30 16.25 -4.71
CA ILE A 142 3.22 17.38 -4.62
C ILE A 142 4.55 16.99 -5.22
N ALA A 143 5.21 15.92 -4.74
CA ALA A 143 6.49 15.46 -5.29
C ALA A 143 6.42 15.31 -6.83
N TYR A 144 5.39 14.65 -7.35
CA TYR A 144 5.18 14.54 -8.79
C TYR A 144 5.07 15.90 -9.50
N SER A 145 4.37 16.88 -8.91
CA SER A 145 4.20 18.23 -9.48
C SER A 145 5.50 19.05 -9.58
N TYR A 146 6.56 18.64 -8.87
CA TYR A 146 7.86 19.33 -8.85
C TYR A 146 8.97 18.56 -9.57
N LEU A 147 8.68 17.39 -10.14
CA LEU A 147 9.68 16.57 -10.83
C LEU A 147 10.46 17.36 -11.90
N ASP A 148 9.75 18.14 -12.72
CA ASP A 148 10.35 18.93 -13.81
C ASP A 148 10.88 20.30 -13.34
N ARG A 149 10.63 20.68 -12.08
CA ARG A 149 11.09 21.96 -11.50
C ARG A 149 12.46 21.85 -10.84
N ILE A 150 12.91 20.63 -10.56
CA ILE A 150 14.18 20.34 -9.92
C ILE A 150 15.18 19.96 -11.00
N ASN A 151 16.32 20.63 -11.01
CA ASN A 151 17.44 20.32 -11.91
C ASN A 151 18.69 20.05 -11.06
N LEU A 152 18.97 18.77 -10.84
CA LEU A 152 20.15 18.31 -10.10
C LEU A 152 21.13 17.66 -11.08
N SER A 153 22.43 17.85 -10.83
CA SER A 153 23.42 17.02 -11.53
C SER A 153 23.26 15.56 -11.11
N ALA A 154 23.51 14.63 -12.04
CA ALA A 154 23.39 13.19 -11.77
C ALA A 154 24.19 12.75 -10.53
N LYS A 155 25.40 13.31 -10.33
CA LYS A 155 26.24 13.03 -9.16
C LYS A 155 25.56 13.42 -7.85
N ILE A 156 24.94 14.61 -7.81
CA ILE A 156 24.22 15.08 -6.62
C ILE A 156 22.98 14.21 -6.39
N ALA A 157 22.23 13.89 -7.45
CA ALA A 157 21.05 13.03 -7.36
C ALA A 157 21.40 11.63 -6.83
N ASP A 158 22.45 11.00 -7.34
CA ASP A 158 22.94 9.70 -6.86
C ASP A 158 23.35 9.77 -5.38
N SER A 159 24.10 10.80 -4.97
CA SER A 159 24.48 10.99 -3.55
C SER A 159 23.27 11.21 -2.64
N LEU A 160 22.26 11.96 -3.10
CA LEU A 160 21.03 12.18 -2.35
C LEU A 160 20.22 10.89 -2.22
N VAL A 161 20.14 10.05 -3.26
CA VAL A 161 19.49 8.74 -3.17
C VAL A 161 20.19 7.89 -2.09
N VAL A 162 21.52 7.83 -2.08
CA VAL A 162 22.27 7.09 -1.05
C VAL A 162 21.99 7.67 0.34
N ALA A 163 22.02 8.99 0.50
CA ALA A 163 21.71 9.65 1.78
C ALA A 163 20.29 9.34 2.27
N ILE A 164 19.30 9.33 1.36
CA ILE A 164 17.91 8.97 1.67
C ILE A 164 17.82 7.50 2.11
N LEU A 165 18.50 6.59 1.41
CA LEU A 165 18.53 5.16 1.77
C LEU A 165 19.19 4.95 3.13
N ILE A 166 20.28 5.66 3.44
CA ILE A 166 20.90 5.64 4.76
C ILE A 166 19.91 6.19 5.81
N GLY A 167 19.27 7.33 5.54
CA GLY A 167 18.26 7.92 6.43
C GLY A 167 17.09 6.97 6.71
N ALA A 168 16.70 6.14 5.74
CA ALA A 168 15.65 5.13 5.93
C ALA A 168 16.06 4.02 6.92
N LEU A 169 17.35 3.75 7.09
CA LEU A 169 17.90 2.78 8.05
C LEU A 169 17.98 3.33 9.48
N PHE A 170 17.96 4.66 9.65
CA PHE A 170 18.13 5.33 10.95
C PHE A 170 16.98 6.32 11.22
N PRO A 171 15.75 5.83 11.44
CA PRO A 171 14.64 6.71 11.74
C PRO A 171 14.80 7.39 13.11
N PRO A 172 14.38 8.66 13.27
CA PRO A 172 14.59 9.44 14.49
C PRO A 172 13.63 9.07 15.64
N GLY A 173 12.73 8.11 15.46
CA GLY A 173 11.75 7.71 16.46
C GLY A 173 10.80 6.61 15.97
N GLY A 174 9.76 6.32 16.76
CA GLY A 174 8.70 5.36 16.44
C GLY A 174 7.36 6.02 16.09
N GLY A 175 6.33 5.19 15.88
CA GLY A 175 4.95 5.63 15.66
C GLY A 175 4.81 6.68 14.55
N ARG A 176 4.21 7.84 14.85
CA ARG A 176 3.95 8.90 13.87
C ARG A 176 5.17 9.61 13.34
N VAL A 177 6.19 9.76 14.18
CA VAL A 177 7.46 10.33 13.73
C VAL A 177 8.08 9.43 12.67
N LEU A 178 7.98 8.11 12.83
CA LEU A 178 8.45 7.13 11.86
C LEU A 178 7.68 7.18 10.54
N GLU A 179 6.34 7.25 10.60
CA GLU A 179 5.50 7.35 9.38
C GLU A 179 5.76 8.64 8.60
N LEU A 180 5.84 9.78 9.29
CA LEU A 180 6.16 11.06 8.67
C LEU A 180 7.57 11.06 8.09
N TRP A 181 8.53 10.46 8.79
CA TRP A 181 9.91 10.30 8.33
C TRP A 181 9.94 9.55 6.99
N TYR A 182 9.30 8.38 6.91
CA TYR A 182 9.25 7.62 5.66
C TYR A 182 8.48 8.34 4.56
N THR A 183 7.42 9.08 4.88
CA THR A 183 6.69 9.89 3.90
C THR A 183 7.59 10.94 3.27
N VAL A 184 8.34 11.69 4.09
CA VAL A 184 9.29 12.71 3.61
C VAL A 184 10.41 12.07 2.80
N LEU A 185 10.98 10.96 3.25
CA LEU A 185 12.02 10.24 2.52
C LEU A 185 11.53 9.72 1.16
N VAL A 186 10.31 9.19 1.08
CA VAL A 186 9.72 8.72 -0.18
C VAL A 186 9.43 9.90 -1.11
N MET A 187 8.90 11.02 -0.60
CA MET A 187 8.73 12.25 -1.39
C MET A 187 10.05 12.73 -1.96
N ALA A 188 11.10 12.79 -1.14
CA ALA A 188 12.44 13.15 -1.58
C ALA A 188 12.98 12.17 -2.62
N LEU A 189 12.80 10.86 -2.39
CA LEU A 189 13.23 9.82 -3.32
C LEU A 189 12.58 9.97 -4.69
N ILE A 190 11.26 10.22 -4.74
CA ILE A 190 10.54 10.48 -6.01
C ILE A 190 11.18 11.63 -6.77
N LEU A 191 11.52 12.73 -6.08
CA LEU A 191 12.09 13.92 -6.69
C LEU A 191 13.51 13.73 -7.24
N VAL A 192 14.35 12.96 -6.54
CA VAL A 192 15.77 12.83 -6.90
C VAL A 192 16.07 11.62 -7.78
N LEU A 193 15.30 10.53 -7.65
CA LEU A 193 15.58 9.27 -8.35
C LEU A 193 15.44 9.41 -9.87
N SER A 194 14.53 10.27 -10.36
CA SER A 194 14.38 10.54 -11.79
C SER A 194 15.61 11.18 -12.42
N GLN A 195 16.43 11.89 -11.62
CA GLN A 195 17.64 12.60 -12.03
C GLN A 195 18.92 11.77 -11.77
N ALA A 196 18.82 10.64 -11.08
CA ALA A 196 19.93 9.76 -10.72
C ALA A 196 20.39 8.92 -11.92
N ARG A 197 21.71 8.73 -12.09
CA ARG A 197 22.27 7.95 -13.20
C ARG A 197 22.61 6.53 -12.80
N TYR A 198 23.26 6.35 -11.65
CA TYR A 198 23.76 5.04 -11.22
C TYR A 198 22.78 4.33 -10.28
N MET A 199 22.05 5.08 -9.45
CA MET A 199 21.09 4.51 -8.52
C MET A 199 19.79 4.09 -9.22
N ARG A 200 19.38 4.80 -10.27
CA ARG A 200 18.13 4.53 -11.00
C ARG A 200 18.00 3.07 -11.50
N PRO A 201 19.02 2.45 -12.15
CA PRO A 201 18.97 1.03 -12.53
C PRO A 201 18.74 0.05 -11.38
N LEU A 202 19.09 0.40 -10.13
CA LEU A 202 18.82 -0.44 -8.97
C LEU A 202 17.32 -0.55 -8.65
N PHE A 203 16.52 0.44 -9.06
CA PHE A 203 15.06 0.45 -8.87
C PHE A 203 14.29 -0.01 -10.11
N GLU A 204 14.92 -0.01 -11.29
CA GLU A 204 14.29 -0.36 -12.58
C GLU A 204 14.62 -1.78 -13.07
N ASN A 205 15.38 -2.57 -12.30
CA ASN A 205 15.75 -3.93 -12.70
C ASN A 205 14.58 -4.93 -12.59
N ARG A 206 14.72 -6.04 -13.33
CA ARG A 206 13.70 -7.11 -13.41
C ARG A 206 13.34 -7.71 -12.04
N PRO A 207 14.30 -8.03 -11.14
CA PRO A 207 13.97 -8.51 -9.79
C PRO A 207 13.11 -7.53 -8.98
N VAL A 208 13.46 -6.24 -8.95
CA VAL A 208 12.68 -5.23 -8.22
C VAL A 208 11.30 -5.06 -8.82
N ALA A 209 11.19 -5.05 -10.16
CA ALA A 209 9.90 -5.02 -10.83
C ALA A 209 9.06 -6.28 -10.52
N LEU A 210 9.68 -7.46 -10.40
CA LEU A 210 9.00 -8.69 -10.02
C LEU A 210 8.43 -8.59 -8.59
N ILE A 211 9.25 -8.13 -7.63
CA ILE A 211 8.80 -7.93 -6.24
C ILE A 211 7.61 -6.96 -6.21
N GLY A 212 7.68 -5.85 -6.95
CA GLY A 212 6.58 -4.89 -7.05
C GLY A 212 5.32 -5.43 -7.75
N ASN A 213 5.46 -6.44 -8.62
CA ASN A 213 4.32 -7.09 -9.28
C ASN A 213 3.61 -8.08 -8.34
N ILE A 214 4.34 -8.82 -7.51
CA ILE A 214 3.77 -9.82 -6.58
C ILE A 214 3.49 -9.25 -5.19
N SER A 215 3.85 -7.99 -4.91
CA SER A 215 3.80 -7.39 -3.57
C SER A 215 2.40 -7.45 -2.94
N PHE A 216 1.35 -7.38 -3.75
CA PHE A 216 -0.03 -7.46 -3.27
C PHE A 216 -0.37 -8.85 -2.72
N SER A 217 -0.18 -9.90 -3.52
CA SER A 217 -0.34 -11.29 -3.06
C SER A 217 0.58 -11.60 -1.87
N PHE A 218 1.83 -11.13 -1.90
CA PHE A 218 2.77 -11.31 -0.78
C PHE A 218 2.22 -10.70 0.51
N TYR A 219 1.71 -9.45 0.42
CA TYR A 219 1.13 -8.74 1.55
C TYR A 219 -0.07 -9.48 2.16
N LEU A 220 -0.97 -10.03 1.36
CA LEU A 220 -2.11 -10.77 1.91
C LEU A 220 -1.73 -12.13 2.52
N LEU A 221 -0.73 -12.80 1.96
CA LEU A 221 -0.42 -14.19 2.29
C LEU A 221 0.65 -14.36 3.37
N HIS A 222 1.50 -13.36 3.61
CA HIS A 222 2.61 -13.52 4.56
C HIS A 222 2.10 -13.82 5.98
N PHE A 223 1.08 -13.11 6.45
CA PHE A 223 0.61 -13.26 7.83
C PHE A 223 0.01 -14.66 8.10
N PRO A 224 -0.91 -15.18 7.25
CA PRO A 224 -1.42 -16.54 7.45
C PRO A 224 -0.36 -17.64 7.32
N ILE A 225 0.60 -17.48 6.40
CA ILE A 225 1.70 -18.43 6.24
C ILE A 225 2.58 -18.45 7.49
N LEU A 226 2.97 -17.27 7.99
CA LEU A 226 3.76 -17.16 9.21
C LEU A 226 3.01 -17.71 10.42
N HIS A 227 1.73 -17.41 10.55
CA HIS A 227 0.89 -17.94 11.61
C HIS A 227 0.86 -19.47 11.60
N TYR A 228 0.61 -20.08 10.44
CA TYR A 228 0.62 -21.53 10.28
C TYR A 228 1.97 -22.14 10.67
N LEU A 229 3.10 -21.55 10.22
CA LEU A 229 4.43 -22.05 10.57
C LEU A 229 4.73 -21.95 12.07
N THR A 230 4.26 -20.88 12.73
CA THR A 230 4.36 -20.72 14.18
C THR A 230 3.57 -21.80 14.93
N GLU A 231 2.38 -22.15 14.46
CA GLU A 231 1.58 -23.24 15.05
C GLU A 231 2.23 -24.63 14.90
N GLN A 232 3.08 -24.82 13.89
CA GLN A 232 3.88 -26.04 13.73
C GLN A 232 5.12 -26.08 14.65
N HIS A 233 5.30 -25.09 15.52
CA HIS A 233 6.43 -24.99 16.46
C HIS A 233 7.81 -25.01 15.79
N PHE A 234 7.93 -24.49 14.56
CA PHE A 234 9.23 -24.25 13.94
C PHE A 234 10.03 -23.20 14.72
N SER A 235 11.37 -23.24 14.62
CA SER A 235 12.19 -22.17 15.20
C SER A 235 12.03 -20.87 14.43
N ASP A 236 12.30 -19.72 15.07
CA ASP A 236 12.19 -18.40 14.44
C ASP A 236 12.99 -18.29 13.13
N GLN A 237 14.19 -18.89 13.08
CA GLN A 237 15.01 -18.89 11.86
C GLN A 237 14.35 -19.71 10.74
N MET A 238 13.73 -20.84 11.08
CA MET A 238 13.00 -21.67 10.13
C MET A 238 11.73 -20.96 9.65
N ILE A 239 10.98 -20.32 10.56
CA ILE A 239 9.80 -19.52 10.20
C ILE A 239 10.19 -18.39 9.24
N MET A 240 11.29 -17.69 9.51
CA MET A 240 11.77 -16.62 8.62
C MET A 240 12.17 -17.16 7.24
N LEU A 241 12.98 -18.23 7.19
CA LEU A 241 13.44 -18.80 5.93
C LEU A 241 12.29 -19.42 5.15
N ILE A 242 11.56 -20.37 5.74
CA ILE A 242 10.45 -21.08 5.10
C ILE A 242 9.33 -20.09 4.77
N GLY A 243 8.99 -19.16 5.68
CA GLY A 243 7.98 -18.15 5.48
C GLY A 243 8.30 -17.22 4.31
N MET A 244 9.54 -16.73 4.20
CA MET A 244 9.97 -15.90 3.07
C MET A 244 9.87 -16.65 1.74
N PHE A 245 10.39 -17.88 1.68
CA PHE A 245 10.37 -18.68 0.44
C PHE A 245 8.95 -19.10 0.06
N SER A 246 8.15 -19.58 1.00
CA SER A 246 6.77 -20.03 0.75
C SER A 246 5.87 -18.85 0.39
N THR A 247 5.92 -17.73 1.10
CA THR A 247 5.14 -16.54 0.78
C THR A 247 5.49 -16.02 -0.61
N THR A 248 6.78 -15.88 -0.93
CA THR A 248 7.21 -15.41 -2.26
C THR A 248 6.74 -16.36 -3.36
N SER A 249 6.87 -17.67 -3.15
CA SER A 249 6.48 -18.69 -4.14
C SER A 249 4.98 -18.72 -4.38
N ILE A 250 4.18 -18.75 -3.29
CA ILE A 250 2.72 -18.76 -3.39
C ILE A 250 2.22 -17.43 -3.95
N ALA A 251 2.79 -16.30 -3.54
CA ALA A 251 2.44 -14.99 -4.10
C ALA A 251 2.72 -14.90 -5.60
N TYR A 252 3.83 -15.46 -6.06
CA TYR A 252 4.14 -15.55 -7.49
C TYR A 252 3.12 -16.42 -8.25
N LEU A 253 2.74 -17.57 -7.69
CA LEU A 253 1.70 -18.43 -8.27
C LEU A 253 0.35 -17.70 -8.33
N CYS A 254 -0.09 -17.07 -7.25
CA CYS A 254 -1.31 -16.25 -7.20
C CYS A 254 -1.27 -15.12 -8.23
N HIS A 255 -0.13 -14.45 -8.39
CA HIS A 255 0.03 -13.41 -9.40
C HIS A 255 -0.18 -13.94 -10.83
N ILE A 256 0.37 -15.11 -11.16
CA ILE A 256 0.20 -15.72 -12.49
C ILE A 256 -1.21 -16.26 -12.71
N LEU A 257 -1.80 -16.88 -11.69
CA LEU A 257 -3.07 -17.62 -11.80
C LEU A 257 -4.30 -16.73 -11.62
N ILE A 258 -4.20 -15.63 -10.87
CA ILE A 258 -5.34 -14.80 -10.46
C ILE A 258 -5.18 -13.36 -10.96
N GLU A 259 -4.12 -12.67 -10.54
CA GLU A 259 -3.96 -11.23 -10.82
C GLU A 259 -3.72 -10.96 -12.32
N LYS A 260 -2.79 -11.68 -12.94
CA LYS A 260 -2.41 -11.47 -14.34
C LYS A 260 -3.57 -11.77 -15.31
N PRO A 261 -4.37 -12.85 -15.15
CA PRO A 261 -5.56 -13.07 -15.96
C PRO A 261 -6.62 -11.97 -15.78
N ALA A 262 -6.90 -11.56 -14.55
CA ALA A 262 -7.88 -10.49 -14.30
C ALA A 262 -7.47 -9.17 -14.94
N LEU A 263 -6.19 -8.80 -14.86
CA LEU A 263 -5.64 -7.62 -15.54
C LEU A 263 -5.78 -7.71 -17.06
N LYS A 264 -5.54 -8.88 -17.66
CA LYS A 264 -5.70 -9.08 -19.11
C LYS A 264 -7.14 -8.84 -19.57
N MET A 265 -8.14 -9.18 -18.76
CA MET A 265 -9.55 -8.97 -19.07
C MET A 265 -9.94 -7.48 -19.19
N THR A 266 -9.15 -6.56 -18.61
CA THR A 266 -9.39 -5.10 -18.72
C THR A 266 -9.04 -4.50 -20.09
N GLY A 267 -8.76 -5.34 -21.10
CA GLY A 267 -8.81 -4.93 -22.51
C GLY A 267 -7.54 -4.27 -23.05
N LYS A 268 -6.37 -4.43 -22.41
CA LYS A 268 -5.09 -4.03 -22.99
C LYS A 268 -4.03 -5.10 -22.75
N ARG A 269 -3.44 -5.62 -23.84
CA ARG A 269 -2.19 -6.39 -23.81
C ARG A 269 -1.18 -5.61 -22.97
N TYR A 270 -0.62 -6.29 -21.97
CA TYR A 270 0.67 -5.95 -21.39
C TYR A 270 1.66 -5.78 -22.56
N SER A 271 2.08 -4.55 -22.86
CA SER A 271 3.40 -4.31 -23.45
C SER A 271 4.37 -4.13 -22.28
N TYR A 272 4.54 -5.21 -21.54
CA TYR A 272 5.71 -5.47 -20.71
C TYR A 272 6.11 -6.88 -21.13
N ASP A 273 6.53 -6.99 -22.38
CA ASP A 273 7.54 -7.97 -22.73
C ASP A 273 8.87 -7.28 -22.38
N PRO A 274 9.71 -7.89 -21.53
CA PRO A 274 10.95 -7.30 -21.10
C PRO A 274 12.05 -7.29 -22.17
#